data_AF-A0A7Y0RC43-F1
#
_entry.id   AF-A0A7Y0RC43-F1
#
_cell.length_a   1.000
_cell.length_b   1.000
_cell.length_c   1.000
_cell.angle_alpha   90.00
_cell.angle_beta   90.00
_cell.angle_gamma   90.00
#
_symmetry.space_group_name_H-M   'P 1'
#
loop_
_entity.id
_entity.type
_entity.pdbx_description
1 polymer ?
#
loop_
_entity_poly.entity_id
_entity_poly.type
_entity_poly.pdbx_seq_one_letter_code
_entity_poly.pdbx_strand_id
1 'polypeptide(L)'
;MAIEKAYESFSVAEDSPINDANDFQEYLCKNAYLSCWHKNVDENMVMWELYGRDSNSVAIQTTVGKLKSSISKIDSGGLEFHLKNVQYSRAQDVEGRLNYSAPFFIKRPHFSFEQEARILLSTYSAYAPTKDTPPGITVDLDLVEAIQKVLVHPDSHDWFAKVVKSISRKYGLKASVENGVYGNKIEQGH
;
A
#
# COMPACT_ATOMS: atom_id res chain seq x y z
N MET A 1 -21.53 -6.14 3.89
CA MET A 1 -20.11 -5.82 3.54
C MET A 1 -19.29 -5.62 4.82
N ALA A 2 -17.94 -5.71 4.81
CA ALA A 2 -17.14 -5.50 6.04
C ALA A 2 -17.36 -4.10 6.67
N ILE A 3 -17.69 -3.13 5.82
CA ILE A 3 -18.08 -1.78 6.18
C ILE A 3 -19.40 -1.72 6.96
N GLU A 4 -20.42 -2.50 6.57
CA GLU A 4 -21.70 -2.54 7.30
C GLU A 4 -21.48 -3.01 8.75
N LYS A 5 -20.70 -4.08 8.96
CA LYS A 5 -20.33 -4.55 10.30
C LYS A 5 -19.54 -3.49 11.11
N ALA A 6 -18.70 -2.71 10.44
CA ALA A 6 -17.98 -1.61 11.07
C ALA A 6 -18.92 -0.45 11.44
N TYR A 7 -19.90 -0.14 10.58
CA TYR A 7 -20.93 0.87 10.84
C TYR A 7 -21.85 0.48 12.01
N GLU A 8 -22.28 -0.78 12.10
CA GLU A 8 -23.06 -1.30 13.24
C GLU A 8 -22.31 -1.17 14.59
N SER A 9 -20.98 -1.20 14.53
CA SER A 9 -20.10 -1.05 15.70
C SER A 9 -19.74 0.42 15.98
N PHE A 10 -20.14 1.35 15.11
CA PHE A 10 -19.80 2.76 15.18
C PHE A 10 -20.86 3.53 15.98
N SER A 11 -20.43 4.24 17.03
CA SER A 11 -21.31 5.15 17.77
C SER A 11 -21.43 6.47 17.03
N VAL A 12 -22.57 6.70 16.40
CA VAL A 12 -22.90 7.96 15.72
C VAL A 12 -23.24 9.01 16.78
N ALA A 13 -22.57 10.16 16.77
CA ALA A 13 -22.95 11.30 17.62
C ALA A 13 -24.32 11.85 17.17
N GLU A 14 -25.12 12.44 18.07
CA GLU A 14 -26.48 12.93 17.77
C GLU A 14 -26.53 13.90 16.57
N ASP A 15 -25.47 14.68 16.34
CA ASP A 15 -25.34 15.64 15.23
C ASP A 15 -24.41 15.17 14.10
N SER A 16 -24.14 13.87 14.00
CA SER A 16 -23.24 13.36 12.96
C SER A 16 -23.88 13.48 11.56
N PRO A 17 -23.13 13.91 10.52
CA PRO A 17 -23.62 13.93 9.15
C PRO A 17 -23.68 12.52 8.50
N ILE A 18 -23.38 11.46 9.25
CA ILE A 18 -23.33 10.08 8.77
C ILE A 18 -24.69 9.42 9.00
N ASN A 19 -25.50 9.32 7.95
CA ASN A 19 -26.89 8.87 8.06
C ASN A 19 -27.06 7.35 7.91
N ASP A 20 -26.18 6.72 7.12
CA ASP A 20 -26.24 5.29 6.83
C ASP A 20 -24.85 4.69 6.56
N ALA A 21 -24.82 3.39 6.26
CA ALA A 21 -23.59 2.65 5.97
C ALA A 21 -22.89 3.12 4.68
N ASN A 22 -23.62 3.64 3.69
CA ASN A 22 -23.04 4.17 2.45
C ASN A 22 -22.36 5.51 2.70
N ASP A 23 -23.01 6.41 3.45
CA ASP A 23 -22.39 7.66 3.90
C ASP A 23 -21.14 7.36 4.73
N PHE A 24 -21.23 6.42 5.67
CA PHE A 24 -20.09 5.99 6.49
C PHE A 24 -18.94 5.49 5.61
N GLN A 25 -19.22 4.66 4.61
CA GLN A 25 -18.23 4.21 3.64
C GLN A 25 -17.56 5.38 2.94
N GLU A 26 -18.32 6.34 2.44
CA GLU A 26 -17.76 7.49 1.73
C GLU A 26 -16.83 8.30 2.62
N TYR A 27 -17.24 8.59 3.86
CA TYR A 27 -16.39 9.27 4.84
C TYR A 27 -15.10 8.47 5.10
N LEU A 28 -15.20 7.17 5.37
CA LEU A 28 -14.01 6.36 5.62
C LEU A 28 -13.08 6.30 4.40
N CYS A 29 -13.62 6.07 3.20
CA CYS A 29 -12.83 5.99 1.97
C CYS A 29 -12.15 7.32 1.63
N LYS A 30 -12.81 8.45 1.87
CA LYS A 30 -12.23 9.79 1.67
C LYS A 30 -11.10 10.09 2.67
N ASN A 31 -11.13 9.47 3.84
CA ASN A 31 -10.16 9.74 4.91
C ASN A 31 -9.07 8.65 5.03
N ALA A 32 -9.07 7.64 4.17
CA ALA A 32 -8.15 6.51 4.21
C ALA A 32 -7.15 6.55 3.05
N TYR A 33 -5.87 6.70 3.37
CA TYR A 33 -4.78 6.68 2.41
C TYR A 33 -4.01 5.37 2.54
N LEU A 34 -3.97 4.58 1.47
CA LEU A 34 -3.40 3.24 1.46
C LEU A 34 -2.13 3.17 0.61
N SER A 35 -1.06 2.62 1.19
CA SER A 35 0.12 2.16 0.47
C SER A 35 0.23 0.64 0.61
N CYS A 36 0.09 -0.08 -0.50
CA CYS A 36 0.03 -1.55 -0.53
C CYS A 36 1.37 -2.11 -1.04
N TRP A 37 1.90 -3.09 -0.33
CA TRP A 37 3.17 -3.76 -0.64
C TRP A 37 2.95 -5.25 -0.76
N HIS A 38 3.52 -5.88 -1.79
CA HIS A 38 3.51 -7.33 -1.92
C HIS A 38 4.61 -7.93 -1.03
N LYS A 39 4.24 -8.82 -0.11
CA LYS A 39 5.22 -9.58 0.66
C LYS A 39 5.67 -10.77 -0.16
N ASN A 40 6.96 -10.84 -0.43
CA ASN A 40 7.56 -12.04 -0.98
C ASN A 40 9.02 -12.18 -0.53
N VAL A 41 9.50 -13.42 -0.52
CA VAL A 41 10.92 -13.71 -0.36
C VAL A 41 11.62 -13.66 -1.72
N ASP A 42 10.96 -14.19 -2.75
CA ASP A 42 11.45 -14.23 -4.12
C ASP A 42 10.73 -13.21 -5.03
N GLU A 43 11.24 -13.00 -6.23
CA GLU A 43 10.53 -12.20 -7.24
C GLU A 43 9.30 -12.94 -7.77
N ASN A 44 8.29 -12.19 -8.24
CA ASN A 44 7.04 -12.76 -8.72
C ASN A 44 6.70 -12.19 -10.10
N MET A 45 6.80 -13.05 -11.11
CA MET A 45 6.48 -12.72 -12.51
C MET A 45 5.06 -12.17 -12.67
N VAL A 46 4.08 -12.73 -11.95
CA VAL A 46 2.68 -12.26 -11.99
C VAL A 46 2.56 -10.82 -11.50
N MET A 47 3.39 -10.41 -10.54
CA MET A 47 3.37 -9.02 -10.05
C MET A 47 3.92 -8.03 -11.08
N TRP A 48 4.94 -8.43 -11.85
CA TRP A 48 5.43 -7.64 -12.97
C TRP A 48 4.37 -7.48 -14.06
N GLU A 49 3.67 -8.55 -14.41
CA GLU A 49 2.59 -8.50 -15.40
C GLU A 49 1.41 -7.64 -14.95
N LEU A 50 0.94 -7.81 -13.71
CA LEU A 50 -0.24 -7.10 -13.21
C LEU A 50 0.02 -5.62 -12.91
N TYR A 51 1.18 -5.28 -12.34
CA TYR A 51 1.45 -3.93 -11.84
C TYR A 51 2.53 -3.17 -12.61
N GLY A 52 3.49 -3.88 -13.23
CA GLY A 52 4.55 -3.26 -14.01
C GLY A 52 4.03 -2.64 -15.32
N ARG A 53 2.92 -3.16 -15.87
CA ARG A 53 2.31 -2.80 -17.16
C ARG A 53 3.16 -3.11 -18.39
N ASP A 54 4.45 -2.75 -18.36
CA ASP A 54 5.42 -3.02 -19.40
C ASP A 54 6.84 -3.21 -18.84
N SER A 55 7.81 -3.47 -19.73
CA SER A 55 9.20 -3.75 -19.40
C SER A 55 10.02 -2.53 -18.99
N ASN A 56 9.45 -1.32 -19.01
CA ASN A 56 10.04 -0.10 -18.45
C ASN A 56 9.44 0.19 -17.06
N SER A 57 9.39 -0.83 -16.22
CA SER A 57 8.87 -0.73 -14.86
C SER A 57 9.92 -1.04 -13.80
N VAL A 58 9.67 -0.56 -12.59
CA VAL A 58 10.53 -0.79 -11.43
C VAL A 58 9.71 -1.30 -10.26
N ALA A 59 10.32 -2.13 -9.44
CA ALA A 59 9.80 -2.54 -8.14
C ALA A 59 10.70 -1.97 -7.05
N ILE A 60 10.09 -1.41 -6.02
CA ILE A 60 10.80 -0.94 -4.83
C ILE A 60 10.74 -2.06 -3.81
N GLN A 61 11.91 -2.44 -3.30
CA GLN A 61 12.03 -3.43 -2.25
C GLN A 61 12.45 -2.76 -0.94
N THR A 62 11.83 -3.22 0.13
CA THR A 62 12.12 -2.83 1.52
C THR A 62 11.86 -4.03 2.44
N THR A 63 12.07 -3.86 3.74
CA THR A 63 11.69 -4.84 4.76
C THR A 63 10.63 -4.26 5.68
N VAL A 64 9.86 -5.13 6.34
CA VAL A 64 8.89 -4.69 7.36
C VAL A 64 9.59 -3.88 8.47
N GLY A 65 10.83 -4.25 8.85
CA GLY A 65 11.61 -3.53 9.84
C GLY A 65 11.99 -2.11 9.38
N LYS A 66 12.48 -1.96 8.15
CA LYS A 66 12.79 -0.65 7.54
C LYS A 66 11.54 0.21 7.45
N LEU A 67 10.44 -0.31 6.90
CA LEU A 67 9.18 0.44 6.82
C LEU A 67 8.67 0.88 8.19
N LYS A 68 8.63 -0.01 9.19
CA LYS A 68 8.19 0.35 10.55
C LYS A 68 9.06 1.46 11.14
N SER A 69 10.39 1.32 11.02
CA SER A 69 11.34 2.31 11.52
C SER A 69 11.16 3.66 10.81
N SER A 70 11.07 3.69 9.49
CA SER A 70 10.92 4.92 8.73
C SER A 70 9.58 5.60 8.99
N ILE A 71 8.47 4.86 9.06
CA ILE A 71 7.15 5.41 9.36
C ILE A 71 7.10 5.97 10.79
N SER A 72 7.73 5.30 11.77
CA SER A 72 7.75 5.77 13.16
C SER A 72 8.50 7.09 13.37
N LYS A 73 9.31 7.51 12.39
CA LYS A 73 10.08 8.76 12.42
C LYS A 73 9.37 9.91 11.71
N ILE A 74 8.27 9.65 11.01
CA ILE A 74 7.51 10.68 10.32
C ILE A 74 6.85 11.56 11.38
N ASP A 75 7.05 12.88 11.30
CA ASP A 75 6.20 13.82 12.04
C ASP A 75 4.81 13.80 11.41
N SER A 76 3.92 13.03 12.02
CA SER A 76 2.59 12.78 11.48
C SER A 76 1.58 13.86 11.85
N GLY A 77 1.98 14.89 12.62
CA GLY A 77 1.04 15.91 13.12
C GLY A 77 -0.09 15.32 13.97
N GLY A 78 0.16 14.17 14.62
CA GLY A 78 -0.85 13.43 15.39
C GLY A 78 -1.66 12.40 14.60
N LEU A 79 -1.41 12.23 13.30
CA LEU A 79 -2.03 11.19 12.50
C LEU A 79 -1.44 9.81 12.82
N GLU A 80 -2.28 8.78 12.81
CA GLU A 80 -1.86 7.40 13.09
C GLU A 80 -1.62 6.62 11.80
N PHE A 81 -0.47 5.96 11.72
CA PHE A 81 -0.17 4.98 10.67
C PHE A 81 -0.39 3.56 11.19
N HIS A 82 -1.12 2.74 10.43
CA HIS A 82 -1.26 1.32 10.68
C HIS A 82 -0.55 0.51 9.60
N LEU A 83 0.44 -0.30 9.98
CA LEU A 83 1.08 -1.27 9.10
C LEU A 83 0.66 -2.70 9.48
N LYS A 84 -0.18 -3.33 8.65
CA LYS A 84 -0.74 -4.67 8.92
C LYS A 84 -0.80 -5.51 7.64
N ASN A 85 -0.86 -6.83 7.81
CA ASN A 85 -1.17 -7.74 6.72
C ASN A 85 -2.65 -7.62 6.33
N VAL A 86 -2.96 -7.80 5.06
CA VAL A 86 -4.34 -7.97 4.59
C VAL A 86 -4.80 -9.39 4.93
N GLN A 87 -6.00 -9.47 5.51
CA GLN A 87 -6.74 -10.70 5.73
C GLN A 87 -7.60 -11.00 4.51
N TYR A 88 -7.46 -12.21 3.98
CA TYR A 88 -8.19 -12.66 2.79
C TYR A 88 -9.41 -13.51 3.20
N SER A 89 -10.49 -12.83 3.55
CA SER A 89 -11.73 -13.43 4.06
C SER A 89 -12.95 -12.80 3.42
N ARG A 90 -14.07 -13.54 3.36
CA ARG A 90 -15.36 -12.92 3.01
C ARG A 90 -15.89 -12.15 4.21
N ALA A 91 -16.55 -11.03 3.98
CA ALA A 91 -17.00 -10.13 5.06
C ALA A 91 -17.90 -10.83 6.09
N GLN A 92 -18.75 -11.76 5.65
CA GLN A 92 -19.61 -12.55 6.53
C GLN A 92 -18.82 -13.47 7.47
N ASP A 93 -17.65 -13.96 7.03
CA ASP A 93 -16.81 -14.92 7.77
C ASP A 93 -15.91 -14.22 8.82
N VAL A 94 -15.92 -12.88 8.86
CA VAL A 94 -15.16 -12.11 9.86
C VAL A 94 -15.96 -12.01 11.15
N GLU A 95 -15.45 -12.61 12.22
CA GLU A 95 -16.05 -12.61 13.54
C GLU A 95 -15.72 -11.34 14.35
N GLY A 96 -16.59 -11.01 15.31
CA GLY A 96 -16.40 -9.90 16.23
C GLY A 96 -16.83 -8.54 15.70
N ARG A 97 -16.72 -7.52 16.56
CA ARG A 97 -16.97 -6.12 16.21
C ARG A 97 -15.77 -5.55 15.45
N LEU A 98 -16.05 -4.88 14.35
CA LEU A 98 -15.02 -4.24 13.52
C LEU A 98 -14.92 -2.76 13.86
N ASN A 99 -13.70 -2.25 14.02
CA ASN A 99 -13.47 -0.82 14.08
C ASN A 99 -13.44 -0.24 12.66
N TYR A 100 -13.41 1.10 12.57
CA TYR A 100 -13.47 1.81 11.29
C TYR A 100 -12.28 1.51 10.36
N SER A 101 -11.12 1.09 10.87
CA SER A 101 -9.94 0.81 10.06
C SER A 101 -9.89 -0.62 9.52
N ALA A 102 -10.60 -1.56 10.17
CA ALA A 102 -10.58 -2.98 9.80
C ALA A 102 -10.98 -3.29 8.34
N PRO A 103 -12.01 -2.63 7.75
CA PRO A 103 -12.38 -2.89 6.36
C PRO A 103 -11.24 -2.69 5.35
N PHE A 104 -10.28 -1.80 5.64
CA PHE A 104 -9.13 -1.54 4.77
C PHE A 104 -8.06 -2.63 4.80
N PHE A 105 -8.18 -3.60 5.70
CA PHE A 105 -7.29 -4.74 5.81
C PHE A 105 -8.00 -6.07 5.48
N ILE A 106 -9.24 -6.04 4.97
CA ILE A 106 -9.97 -7.25 4.58
C ILE A 106 -10.16 -7.22 3.07
N LYS A 107 -9.74 -8.29 2.39
CA LYS A 107 -9.89 -8.45 0.94
C LYS A 107 -10.52 -9.80 0.64
N ARG A 108 -11.20 -9.91 -0.51
CA ARG A 108 -11.85 -11.16 -0.91
C ARG A 108 -10.79 -12.26 -1.16
N PRO A 109 -11.09 -13.54 -0.84
CA PRO A 109 -10.13 -14.63 -0.95
C PRO A 109 -9.45 -14.79 -2.31
N HIS A 110 -10.13 -14.47 -3.43
CA HIS A 110 -9.54 -14.60 -4.77
C HIS A 110 -8.36 -13.65 -5.04
N PHE A 111 -8.12 -12.66 -4.19
CA PHE A 111 -6.95 -11.78 -4.26
C PHE A 111 -5.79 -12.23 -3.36
N SER A 112 -5.86 -13.42 -2.73
CA SER A 112 -4.83 -13.88 -1.78
C SER A 112 -3.44 -14.01 -2.37
N PHE A 113 -3.34 -14.17 -3.70
CA PHE A 113 -2.08 -14.18 -4.43
C PHE A 113 -1.30 -12.86 -4.30
N GLU A 114 -1.98 -11.74 -4.01
CA GLU A 114 -1.33 -10.43 -3.84
C GLU A 114 -0.55 -10.31 -2.52
N GLN A 115 -0.77 -11.20 -1.54
CA GLN A 115 0.01 -11.28 -0.28
C GLN A 115 0.31 -9.91 0.39
N GLU A 116 -0.63 -8.98 0.31
CA GLU A 116 -0.43 -7.59 0.69
C GLU A 116 -0.10 -7.39 2.19
N ALA A 117 0.88 -6.52 2.43
CA ALA A 117 0.99 -5.71 3.63
C ALA A 117 0.61 -4.27 3.28
N ARG A 118 -0.26 -3.65 4.09
CA ARG A 118 -0.75 -2.29 3.86
C ARG A 118 -0.30 -1.35 4.95
N ILE A 119 0.07 -0.15 4.53
CA ILE A 119 0.14 1.03 5.39
C ILE A 119 -1.18 1.78 5.17
N LEU A 120 -1.93 2.00 6.24
CA LEU A 120 -3.08 2.91 6.28
C LEU A 120 -2.68 4.16 7.07
N LEU A 121 -2.83 5.32 6.46
CA LEU A 121 -2.91 6.59 7.16
C LEU A 121 -4.39 6.99 7.20
N SER A 122 -4.96 7.08 8.40
CA SER A 122 -6.34 7.53 8.58
C SER A 122 -6.36 8.98 9.05
N THR A 123 -7.13 9.81 8.36
CA THR A 123 -7.44 11.20 8.74
C THR A 123 -8.85 11.35 9.30
N TYR A 124 -9.56 10.22 9.46
CA TYR A 124 -10.96 10.23 9.88
C TYR A 124 -11.09 10.78 11.30
N SER A 125 -11.95 11.79 11.46
CA SER A 125 -12.30 12.37 12.75
C SER A 125 -13.77 12.08 13.05
N ALA A 126 -14.04 11.41 14.18
CA ALA A 126 -15.41 11.23 14.67
C ALA A 126 -16.04 12.54 15.16
N TYR A 127 -15.23 13.50 15.59
CA TYR A 127 -15.69 14.80 16.11
C TYR A 127 -15.95 15.82 15.01
N ALA A 128 -15.19 15.75 13.91
CA ALA A 128 -15.30 16.66 12.78
C ALA A 128 -15.21 15.88 11.46
N PRO A 129 -16.21 15.02 11.15
CA PRO A 129 -16.19 14.22 9.94
C PRO A 129 -16.31 15.11 8.69
N THR A 130 -15.43 14.90 7.72
CA THR A 130 -15.42 15.62 6.44
C THR A 130 -15.17 14.67 5.27
N LYS A 131 -15.81 14.94 4.12
CA LYS A 131 -15.51 14.29 2.83
C LYS A 131 -14.54 15.14 1.98
N ASP A 132 -14.28 16.38 2.40
CA ASP A 132 -13.36 17.31 1.75
C ASP A 132 -11.94 17.02 2.21
N THR A 133 -11.33 16.05 1.55
CA THR A 133 -9.99 15.56 1.82
C THR A 133 -9.19 15.54 0.51
N PRO A 134 -7.86 15.77 0.57
CA PRO A 134 -7.04 15.69 -0.62
C PRO A 134 -7.03 14.27 -1.20
N PRO A 135 -6.77 14.09 -2.51
CA PRO A 135 -6.70 12.75 -3.12
C PRO A 135 -5.49 11.93 -2.68
N GLY A 136 -4.52 12.56 -2.01
CA GLY A 136 -3.32 11.92 -1.48
C GLY A 136 -2.63 12.79 -0.43
N ILE A 137 -1.82 12.16 0.42
CA ILE A 137 -1.00 12.84 1.43
C ILE A 137 0.46 12.57 1.12
N THR A 138 1.23 13.66 1.02
CA THR A 138 2.69 13.59 0.97
C THR A 138 3.21 13.48 2.39
N VAL A 139 4.08 12.51 2.63
CA VAL A 139 4.76 12.31 3.91
C VAL A 139 6.26 12.45 3.70
N ASP A 140 6.94 13.11 4.63
CA ASP A 140 8.40 13.21 4.58
C ASP A 140 9.02 11.90 5.09
N LEU A 141 9.53 11.11 4.15
CA LEU A 141 10.08 9.79 4.39
C LEU A 141 11.53 9.76 3.92
N ASP A 142 12.45 9.42 4.83
CA ASP A 142 13.83 9.16 4.44
C ASP A 142 13.92 7.91 3.56
N LEU A 143 14.03 8.13 2.25
CA LEU A 143 14.10 7.08 1.23
C LEU A 143 15.38 6.24 1.33
N VAL A 144 16.47 6.81 1.85
CA VAL A 144 17.75 6.09 2.01
C VAL A 144 17.61 5.02 3.09
N GLU A 145 16.91 5.33 4.17
CA GLU A 145 16.62 4.37 5.24
C GLU A 145 15.51 3.38 4.85
N ALA A 146 14.45 3.88 4.19
CA ALA A 146 13.27 3.10 3.86
C ALA A 146 13.51 2.09 2.74
N ILE A 147 14.23 2.46 1.68
CA ILE A 147 14.40 1.61 0.50
C ILE A 147 15.63 0.72 0.68
N GLN A 148 15.49 -0.56 0.36
CA GLN A 148 16.60 -1.52 0.35
C GLN A 148 17.18 -1.67 -1.06
N LYS A 149 16.31 -1.85 -2.06
CA LYS A 149 16.70 -2.12 -3.44
C LYS A 149 15.65 -1.57 -4.40
N VAL A 150 16.10 -1.17 -5.58
CA VAL A 150 15.27 -0.92 -6.75
C VAL A 150 15.53 -2.04 -7.76
N LEU A 151 14.48 -2.79 -8.08
CA LEU A 151 14.52 -3.79 -9.13
C LEU A 151 13.98 -3.17 -10.41
N VAL A 152 14.70 -3.32 -11.50
CA VAL A 152 14.26 -2.97 -12.85
C VAL A 152 13.62 -4.20 -13.46
N HIS A 153 12.52 -4.05 -14.21
CA HIS A 153 11.84 -5.17 -14.85
C HIS A 153 12.85 -6.12 -15.54
N PRO A 154 12.75 -7.45 -15.34
CA PRO A 154 13.72 -8.42 -15.86
C PRO A 154 13.91 -8.32 -17.38
N ASP A 155 12.80 -8.13 -18.10
CA ASP A 155 12.81 -8.01 -19.57
C ASP A 155 13.12 -6.61 -20.11
N SER A 156 13.52 -5.67 -19.24
CA SER A 156 13.85 -4.30 -19.65
C SER A 156 15.03 -4.27 -20.62
N HIS A 157 15.10 -3.22 -21.44
CA HIS A 157 16.30 -2.97 -22.24
C HIS A 157 17.39 -2.33 -21.38
N ASP A 158 18.66 -2.59 -21.68
CA ASP A 158 19.81 -2.07 -20.91
C ASP A 158 19.80 -0.55 -20.69
N TRP A 159 19.30 0.21 -21.66
CA TRP A 159 19.21 1.66 -21.55
C TRP A 159 18.30 2.08 -20.39
N PHE A 160 17.23 1.34 -20.13
CA PHE A 160 16.28 1.67 -19.08
C PHE A 160 16.92 1.47 -17.70
N ALA A 161 17.61 0.35 -17.48
CA ALA A 161 18.37 0.11 -16.27
C ALA A 161 19.45 1.19 -16.03
N LYS A 162 20.11 1.68 -17.08
CA LYS A 162 21.07 2.80 -17.00
C LYS A 162 20.38 4.11 -16.59
N VAL A 163 19.19 4.39 -17.11
CA VAL A 163 18.39 5.57 -16.73
C VAL A 163 17.98 5.49 -15.25
N VAL A 164 17.46 4.34 -14.79
CA VAL A 164 17.08 4.16 -13.38
C VAL A 164 18.28 4.33 -12.45
N LYS A 165 19.45 3.78 -12.81
CA LYS A 165 20.72 3.98 -12.08
C LYS A 165 21.14 5.46 -12.03
N SER A 166 21.02 6.17 -13.14
CA SER A 166 21.35 7.60 -13.23
C SER A 166 20.45 8.45 -12.33
N ILE A 167 19.14 8.22 -12.39
CA ILE A 167 18.14 8.90 -11.55
C ILE A 167 18.41 8.62 -10.07
N SER A 168 18.60 7.34 -9.70
CA SER A 168 18.86 6.95 -8.31
C SER A 168 20.08 7.67 -7.74
N ARG A 169 21.17 7.77 -8.52
CA ARG A 169 22.37 8.53 -8.12
C ARG A 169 22.12 10.03 -8.02
N LYS A 170 21.43 10.61 -9.00
CA LYS A 170 21.13 12.05 -9.05
C LYS A 170 20.35 12.51 -7.81
N TYR A 171 19.44 11.67 -7.32
CA TYR A 171 18.62 11.96 -6.14
C TYR A 171 19.19 11.36 -4.83
N GLY A 172 20.44 10.88 -4.84
CA GLY A 172 21.14 10.44 -3.63
C GLY A 172 20.64 9.12 -3.01
N LEU A 173 19.89 8.32 -3.75
CA LEU A 173 19.42 7.02 -3.28
C LEU A 173 20.61 6.05 -3.14
N LYS A 174 20.81 5.51 -1.94
CA LYS A 174 21.89 4.52 -1.66
C LYS A 174 21.49 3.07 -1.98
N ALA A 175 20.21 2.81 -2.22
CA ALA A 175 19.71 1.50 -2.57
C ALA A 175 20.38 0.97 -3.85
N SER A 176 20.67 -0.33 -3.90
CA SER A 176 21.17 -0.93 -5.13
C SER A 176 20.10 -0.92 -6.22
N VAL A 177 20.54 -0.76 -7.47
CA VAL A 177 19.66 -0.88 -8.64
C VAL A 177 20.11 -2.10 -9.44
N GLU A 178 19.24 -3.08 -9.51
CA GLU A 178 19.50 -4.40 -10.10
C GLU A 178 18.39 -4.76 -11.09
N ASN A 179 18.69 -5.60 -12.07
CA ASN A 179 17.63 -6.18 -12.90
C ASN A 179 16.94 -7.27 -12.09
N GLY A 180 15.63 -7.37 -12.25
CA GLY A 180 14.89 -8.50 -11.76
C GLY A 180 15.28 -9.78 -12.50
N VAL A 181 14.94 -10.92 -11.92
CA VAL A 181 15.41 -12.24 -12.39
C VAL A 181 14.30 -13.04 -13.10
N TYR A 182 13.03 -12.79 -12.79
CA TYR A 182 11.92 -13.62 -13.27
C TYR A 182 11.00 -12.86 -14.23
N GLY A 183 11.44 -12.75 -15.49
CA GLY A 183 10.68 -12.15 -16.59
C GLY A 183 10.07 -13.17 -17.55
N ASN A 184 9.40 -12.65 -18.57
CA ASN A 184 8.72 -13.41 -19.62
C ASN A 184 9.57 -13.63 -20.87
N LYS A 185 10.75 -13.00 -20.98
CA LYS A 185 11.68 -13.33 -22.07
C LYS A 185 12.23 -14.73 -21.84
N ILE A 186 11.69 -15.69 -22.59
CA ILE A 186 12.40 -16.92 -22.92
C ILE A 186 13.72 -16.48 -23.53
N GLU A 187 14.86 -16.89 -22.97
CA GLU A 187 16.15 -16.74 -23.63
C GLU A 187 15.99 -17.22 -25.07
N GLN A 188 15.99 -16.30 -26.03
CA GLN A 188 16.18 -16.68 -27.42
C GLN A 188 17.63 -17.12 -27.50
N GLY A 189 17.86 -18.40 -27.21
CA GLY A 189 19.10 -19.06 -27.58
C GLY A 189 19.22 -18.94 -29.09
N HIS A 190 20.25 -18.24 -29.54
CA HIS A 190 21.40 -18.75 -30.30
C HIS A 190 22.29 -17.55 -30.69
#